data_AF-R8BE55-F1
#
_entry.id   AF-R8BE55-F1
#
_cell.length_a   1.000
_cell.length_b   1.000
_cell.length_c   1.000
_cell.angle_alpha   90.00
_cell.angle_beta   90.00
_cell.angle_gamma   90.00
#
_symmetry.space_group_name_H-M   'P 1'
#
loop_
_entity.id
_entity.type
_entity.pdbx_description
1 polymer ?
#
loop_
_entity_poly.entity_id
_entity_poly.type
_entity_poly.pdbx_seq_one_letter_code
_entity_poly.pdbx_strand_id
1 'polypeptide(L)'
;MYLPRSLISKLYSHLQNTRHPLSPPVLLLVALEPDALCACRILTRLLKHDYIPHKIQPVAGYGDLERVGRDLVSPMMETQGGAGGVVVCLGVGGMVDLGTVLGLEPEGEESTFGGVEVWVIDSHRPWNLGNVFGGFPLEPETEDAKTYQARTPAGVSAGRIDRAYKPGKGGIIVFDDGDIEDDLGPQKDAYMALVEMPDIEDDGQDLDDSDSESESEDEDVRGSAPRAGQKRKSWSGQDDDESEDEDEDRPRQRRRSNSVRIFDKLAISKFHTC
;
A
#
# COMPACT_ATOMS: atom_id res chain seq x y z
N MET A 1 -5.94 1.11 9.82
CA MET A 1 -5.52 1.01 11.25
C MET A 1 -4.72 -0.26 11.47
N TYR A 2 -3.95 -0.33 12.55
CA TYR A 2 -3.22 -1.53 12.94
C TYR A 2 -3.57 -1.99 14.36
N LEU A 3 -3.57 -3.30 14.56
CA LEU A 3 -3.83 -3.98 15.81
C LEU A 3 -2.50 -4.38 16.46
N PRO A 4 -2.14 -3.82 17.62
CA PRO A 4 -0.90 -4.19 18.29
C PRO A 4 -0.93 -5.64 18.79
N ARG A 5 0.25 -6.26 18.87
CA ARG A 5 0.42 -7.67 19.27
C ARG A 5 -0.29 -8.02 20.59
N SER A 6 -0.34 -7.08 21.53
CA SER A 6 -0.99 -7.26 22.84
C SER A 6 -2.52 -7.41 22.77
N LEU A 7 -3.15 -7.07 21.65
CA LEU A 7 -4.61 -7.05 21.45
C LEU A 7 -5.10 -8.04 20.39
N ILE A 8 -4.26 -8.96 19.89
CA ILE A 8 -4.62 -9.94 18.85
C ILE A 8 -5.90 -10.72 19.19
N SER A 9 -6.08 -11.11 20.46
CA SER A 9 -7.26 -11.87 20.90
C SER A 9 -8.56 -11.08 20.80
N LYS A 10 -8.51 -9.75 20.85
CA LYS A 10 -9.69 -8.88 20.96
C LYS A 10 -10.64 -9.04 19.78
N LEU A 11 -10.10 -9.01 18.54
CA LEU A 11 -10.93 -9.11 17.34
C LEU A 11 -11.52 -10.52 17.19
N TYR A 12 -10.73 -11.55 17.49
CA TYR A 12 -11.21 -12.92 17.43
C TYR A 12 -12.31 -13.19 18.46
N SER A 13 -12.14 -12.76 19.71
CA SER A 13 -13.19 -12.89 20.73
C SER A 13 -14.43 -12.08 20.39
N HIS A 14 -14.29 -10.91 19.76
CA HIS A 14 -15.43 -10.17 19.26
C HIS A 14 -16.17 -10.96 18.18
N LEU A 15 -15.45 -11.51 17.20
CA LEU A 15 -16.02 -12.34 16.13
C LEU A 15 -16.78 -13.55 16.68
N GLN A 16 -16.21 -14.24 17.68
CA GLN A 16 -16.87 -15.37 18.34
C GLN A 16 -18.19 -14.97 19.03
N ASN A 17 -18.23 -13.78 19.65
CA ASN A 17 -19.40 -13.33 20.40
C ASN A 17 -20.51 -12.74 19.52
N THR A 18 -20.17 -12.19 18.35
CA THR A 18 -21.14 -11.52 17.48
C THR A 18 -21.66 -12.39 16.35
N ARG A 19 -20.93 -13.43 15.93
CA ARG A 19 -21.33 -14.27 14.81
C ARG A 19 -22.29 -15.38 15.24
N HIS A 20 -23.35 -15.54 14.46
CA HIS A 20 -24.31 -16.62 14.59
C HIS A 20 -24.38 -17.41 13.27
N PRO A 21 -24.85 -18.67 13.26
CA PRO A 21 -25.04 -19.47 12.04
C PRO A 21 -25.77 -18.82 10.84
N LEU A 22 -26.57 -17.76 11.06
CA LEU A 22 -27.29 -17.03 10.02
C LEU A 22 -26.55 -15.77 9.53
N SER A 23 -25.47 -15.38 10.22
CA SER A 23 -24.62 -14.28 9.80
C SER A 23 -23.91 -14.62 8.49
N PRO A 24 -23.54 -13.61 7.67
CA PRO A 24 -22.76 -13.86 6.46
C PRO A 24 -21.48 -14.63 6.79
N PRO A 25 -21.01 -15.53 5.90
CA PRO A 25 -19.78 -16.27 6.13
C PRO A 25 -18.57 -15.33 6.15
N VAL A 26 -17.55 -15.66 6.95
CA VAL A 26 -16.25 -14.97 6.92
C VAL A 26 -15.55 -15.30 5.61
N LEU A 27 -15.13 -14.28 4.85
CA LEU A 27 -14.43 -14.48 3.59
C LEU A 27 -12.92 -14.51 3.84
N LEU A 28 -12.26 -15.62 3.54
CA LEU A 28 -10.81 -15.79 3.68
C LEU A 28 -10.16 -15.64 2.31
N LEU A 29 -9.40 -14.57 2.10
CA LEU A 29 -8.58 -14.33 0.91
C LEU A 29 -7.17 -14.85 1.17
N VAL A 30 -6.75 -15.86 0.42
CA VAL A 30 -5.51 -16.60 0.74
C VAL A 30 -4.54 -16.53 -0.42
N ALA A 31 -3.33 -16.04 -0.17
CA ALA A 31 -2.24 -16.07 -1.13
C ALA A 31 -1.87 -17.52 -1.49
N LEU A 32 -1.37 -17.74 -2.70
CA LEU A 32 -0.84 -19.04 -3.12
C LEU A 32 0.60 -19.28 -2.62
N GLU A 33 0.84 -18.98 -1.34
CA GLU A 33 2.13 -19.13 -0.68
C GLU A 33 2.08 -20.17 0.44
N PRO A 34 3.19 -20.89 0.71
CA PRO A 34 3.21 -21.91 1.75
C PRO A 34 2.77 -21.39 3.12
N ASP A 35 3.21 -20.19 3.50
CA ASP A 35 2.89 -19.59 4.80
C ASP A 35 1.40 -19.26 4.92
N ALA A 36 0.85 -18.54 3.93
CA ALA A 36 -0.58 -18.21 3.86
C ALA A 36 -1.48 -19.45 3.89
N LEU A 37 -1.09 -20.54 3.20
CA LEU A 37 -1.82 -21.81 3.22
C LEU A 37 -1.78 -22.49 4.59
N CYS A 38 -0.64 -22.43 5.28
CA CYS A 38 -0.51 -22.95 6.64
C CYS A 38 -1.36 -22.14 7.62
N ALA A 39 -1.30 -20.81 7.55
CA ALA A 39 -2.12 -19.91 8.34
C ALA A 39 -3.62 -20.16 8.08
N CYS A 40 -4.03 -20.31 6.82
CA CYS A 40 -5.40 -20.64 6.45
C CYS A 40 -5.85 -21.99 7.06
N ARG A 41 -4.99 -23.01 7.06
CA ARG A 41 -5.32 -24.31 7.66
C ARG A 41 -5.58 -24.17 9.16
N ILE A 42 -4.75 -23.41 9.87
CA ILE A 42 -4.90 -23.18 11.31
C ILE A 42 -6.17 -22.39 11.59
N LEU A 43 -6.36 -21.26 10.90
CA LEU A 43 -7.52 -20.38 11.09
C LEU A 43 -8.84 -21.09 10.77
N THR A 44 -8.92 -21.81 9.65
CA THR A 44 -10.14 -22.57 9.30
C THR A 44 -10.45 -23.67 10.31
N ARG A 45 -9.45 -24.27 10.96
CA ARG A 45 -9.67 -25.23 12.05
C ARG A 45 -10.26 -24.56 13.28
N LEU A 46 -9.81 -23.35 13.63
CA LEU A 46 -10.37 -22.54 14.72
C LEU A 46 -11.82 -22.13 14.43
N LEU A 47 -12.08 -21.59 13.23
CA LEU A 47 -13.44 -21.20 12.82
C LEU A 47 -14.41 -22.39 12.81
N LYS A 48 -13.97 -23.58 12.38
CA LYS A 48 -14.78 -24.81 12.43
C LYS A 48 -15.07 -25.26 13.86
N HIS A 49 -14.08 -25.19 14.74
CA HIS A 49 -14.26 -25.53 16.14
C HIS A 49 -15.32 -24.64 16.80
N ASP A 50 -15.35 -23.37 16.43
CA ASP A 50 -16.28 -22.38 16.97
C ASP A 50 -17.58 -22.23 16.15
N TYR A 51 -17.84 -23.14 15.20
CA TYR A 51 -19.03 -23.16 14.34
C TYR A 51 -19.26 -21.87 13.52
N ILE A 52 -18.18 -21.17 13.17
CA ILE A 52 -18.23 -19.94 12.36
C ILE A 52 -18.23 -20.32 10.87
N PRO A 53 -19.28 -19.97 10.10
CA PRO A 53 -19.31 -20.22 8.66
C PRO A 53 -18.23 -19.37 7.97
N HIS A 54 -17.48 -19.97 7.05
CA HIS A 54 -16.40 -19.31 6.32
C HIS A 54 -16.33 -19.81 4.88
N LYS A 55 -15.89 -18.92 3.98
CA LYS A 55 -15.64 -19.21 2.56
C LYS A 55 -14.19 -18.90 2.25
N ILE A 56 -13.47 -19.86 1.67
CA ILE A 56 -12.07 -19.69 1.29
C ILE A 56 -12.02 -19.30 -0.19
N GLN A 57 -11.31 -18.22 -0.50
CA GLN A 57 -11.07 -17.74 -1.84
C GLN A 57 -9.55 -17.65 -2.06
N PRO A 58 -8.96 -18.54 -2.88
CA PRO A 58 -7.56 -18.40 -3.26
C PRO A 58 -7.37 -17.16 -4.15
N VAL A 59 -6.25 -16.48 -3.98
CA VAL A 59 -5.84 -15.27 -4.72
C VAL A 59 -4.46 -15.52 -5.31
N ALA A 60 -4.37 -15.56 -6.65
CA ALA A 60 -3.09 -15.76 -7.34
C ALA A 60 -2.32 -14.45 -7.57
N GLY A 61 -3.00 -13.30 -7.52
CA GLY A 61 -2.39 -11.98 -7.71
C GLY A 61 -3.41 -10.83 -7.64
N TYR A 62 -2.97 -9.62 -7.95
CA TYR A 62 -3.79 -8.41 -7.81
C TYR A 62 -5.06 -8.41 -8.68
N GLY A 63 -5.00 -8.92 -9.91
CA GLY A 63 -6.20 -9.03 -10.76
C GLY A 63 -7.27 -9.97 -10.21
N ASP A 64 -6.86 -11.00 -9.44
CA ASP A 64 -7.81 -11.83 -8.69
C ASP A 64 -8.40 -11.07 -7.51
N LEU A 65 -7.57 -10.26 -6.81
CA LEU A 65 -7.99 -9.46 -5.68
C LEU A 65 -9.04 -8.42 -6.08
N GLU A 66 -8.84 -7.72 -7.21
CA GLU A 66 -9.82 -6.78 -7.77
C GLU A 66 -11.13 -7.47 -8.20
N ARG A 67 -11.02 -8.66 -8.82
CA ARG A 67 -12.22 -9.45 -9.18
C ARG A 67 -12.99 -9.86 -7.93
N VAL A 68 -12.29 -10.34 -6.91
CA VAL A 68 -12.90 -10.73 -5.63
C VAL A 68 -13.50 -9.53 -4.90
N GLY A 69 -12.84 -8.37 -4.97
CA GLY A 69 -13.37 -7.08 -4.53
C GLY A 69 -14.76 -6.85 -5.12
N ARG A 70 -14.85 -6.81 -6.45
CA ARG A 70 -16.10 -6.56 -7.18
C ARG A 70 -17.18 -7.63 -6.98
N ASP A 71 -16.81 -8.91 -7.03
CA ASP A 71 -17.77 -10.02 -7.07
C ASP A 71 -18.23 -10.46 -5.68
N LEU A 72 -17.40 -10.30 -4.64
CA LEU A 72 -17.66 -10.82 -3.30
C LEU A 72 -17.66 -9.75 -2.21
N VAL A 73 -16.76 -8.75 -2.26
CA VAL A 73 -16.63 -7.75 -1.19
C VAL A 73 -17.62 -6.61 -1.37
N SER A 74 -17.72 -6.03 -2.56
CA SER A 74 -18.66 -4.93 -2.85
C SER A 74 -20.11 -5.28 -2.49
N PRO A 75 -20.65 -6.48 -2.83
CA PRO A 75 -22.01 -6.86 -2.44
C PRO A 75 -22.22 -7.08 -0.94
N MET A 76 -21.14 -7.18 -0.15
CA MET A 76 -21.23 -7.28 1.31
C MET A 76 -21.44 -5.91 1.96
N MET A 77 -21.10 -4.82 1.28
CA MET A 77 -21.22 -3.47 1.81
C MET A 77 -22.68 -3.09 2.03
N GLU A 78 -22.96 -2.39 3.13
CA GLU A 78 -24.29 -1.90 3.47
C GLU A 78 -24.86 -0.96 2.40
N THR A 79 -24.00 -0.16 1.75
CA THR A 79 -24.38 0.73 0.63
C THR A 79 -24.91 -0.05 -0.58
N GLN A 80 -24.52 -1.31 -0.74
CA GLN A 80 -24.97 -2.21 -1.82
C GLN A 80 -26.07 -3.19 -1.37
N GLY A 81 -26.66 -2.97 -0.19
CA GLY A 81 -27.72 -3.81 0.36
C GLY A 81 -27.23 -5.05 1.10
N GLY A 82 -25.92 -5.14 1.37
CA GLY A 82 -25.33 -6.15 2.24
C GLY A 82 -25.55 -5.87 3.74
N ALA A 83 -25.16 -6.82 4.58
CA ALA A 83 -25.23 -6.70 6.05
C ALA A 83 -23.85 -6.42 6.68
N GLY A 84 -22.90 -5.93 5.88
CA GLY A 84 -21.49 -5.88 6.25
C GLY A 84 -20.84 -7.25 6.32
N GLY A 85 -19.67 -7.32 6.93
CA GLY A 85 -19.00 -8.59 7.13
C GLY A 85 -17.54 -8.48 7.52
N VAL A 86 -16.86 -9.64 7.52
CA VAL A 86 -15.44 -9.74 7.84
C VAL A 86 -14.75 -10.48 6.70
N VAL A 87 -13.74 -9.83 6.15
CA VAL A 87 -12.83 -10.36 5.13
C VAL A 87 -11.46 -10.50 5.78
N VAL A 88 -10.82 -11.65 5.67
CA VAL A 88 -9.48 -11.89 6.22
C VAL A 88 -8.52 -12.16 5.07
N CYS A 89 -7.55 -11.29 4.89
CA CYS A 89 -6.46 -11.40 3.94
C CYS A 89 -5.26 -12.10 4.61
N LEU A 90 -4.88 -13.26 4.08
CA LEU A 90 -3.74 -14.06 4.53
C LEU A 90 -2.64 -14.03 3.48
N GLY A 91 -1.52 -13.36 3.79
CA GLY A 91 -0.36 -13.20 2.91
C GLY A 91 -0.64 -12.34 1.67
N VAL A 92 -1.70 -11.52 1.70
CA VAL A 92 -2.06 -10.61 0.60
C VAL A 92 -2.45 -9.24 1.15
N GLY A 93 -2.21 -8.20 0.36
CA GLY A 93 -2.76 -6.87 0.61
C GLY A 93 -1.90 -5.93 1.45
N GLY A 94 -0.73 -6.35 1.95
CA GLY A 94 0.13 -5.48 2.76
C GLY A 94 0.75 -4.31 1.99
N MET A 95 1.09 -4.53 0.71
CA MET A 95 1.81 -3.54 -0.13
C MET A 95 0.90 -2.65 -1.00
N VAL A 96 -0.39 -2.97 -1.10
CA VAL A 96 -1.33 -2.27 -1.99
C VAL A 96 -2.39 -1.56 -1.18
N ASP A 97 -2.97 -0.50 -1.74
CA ASP A 97 -4.14 0.13 -1.14
C ASP A 97 -5.36 -0.79 -1.26
N LEU A 98 -5.79 -1.37 -0.13
CA LEU A 98 -6.91 -2.29 -0.09
C LEU A 98 -8.26 -1.58 -0.16
N GLY A 99 -8.33 -0.30 0.22
CA GLY A 99 -9.55 0.50 0.11
C GLY A 99 -9.99 0.58 -1.34
N THR A 100 -9.07 1.01 -2.20
CA THR A 100 -9.27 1.09 -3.65
C THR A 100 -9.41 -0.28 -4.30
N VAL A 101 -8.49 -1.22 -4.03
CA VAL A 101 -8.46 -2.51 -4.76
C VAL A 101 -9.69 -3.38 -4.46
N LEU A 102 -10.22 -3.35 -3.24
CA LEU A 102 -11.42 -4.10 -2.88
C LEU A 102 -12.72 -3.34 -3.18
N GLY A 103 -12.64 -2.08 -3.62
CA GLY A 103 -13.79 -1.23 -3.89
C GLY A 103 -14.56 -0.84 -2.63
N LEU A 104 -13.85 -0.63 -1.52
CA LEU A 104 -14.42 -0.25 -0.22
C LEU A 104 -14.58 1.26 -0.07
N GLU A 105 -13.89 2.03 -0.90
CA GLU A 105 -13.94 3.50 -0.95
C GLU A 105 -14.47 3.92 -2.33
N PRO A 106 -15.80 3.86 -2.57
CA PRO A 106 -16.37 4.36 -3.81
C PRO A 106 -16.16 5.88 -3.91
N GLU A 107 -15.74 6.34 -5.09
CA GLU A 107 -15.49 7.76 -5.36
C GLU A 107 -16.76 8.61 -5.06
N GLY A 108 -16.61 9.59 -4.17
CA GLY A 108 -17.65 10.57 -3.87
C GLY A 108 -18.65 10.19 -2.77
N GLU A 109 -18.48 9.07 -2.08
CA GLU A 109 -19.30 8.71 -0.91
C GLU A 109 -18.55 8.95 0.41
N GLU A 110 -19.20 9.61 1.37
CA GLU A 110 -18.65 9.81 2.72
C GLU A 110 -18.62 8.51 3.54
N SER A 111 -19.49 7.54 3.21
CA SER A 111 -19.59 6.26 3.92
C SER A 111 -18.60 5.24 3.37
N THR A 112 -17.36 5.30 3.83
CA THR A 112 -16.33 4.33 3.47
C THR A 112 -16.52 2.98 4.19
N PHE A 113 -16.06 1.88 3.57
CA PHE A 113 -16.06 0.50 4.08
C PHE A 113 -17.43 -0.19 4.25
N GLY A 114 -18.53 0.54 4.39
CA GLY A 114 -19.90 -0.01 4.36
C GLY A 114 -20.13 -1.18 5.32
N GLY A 115 -19.60 -1.11 6.55
CA GLY A 115 -19.72 -2.18 7.55
C GLY A 115 -18.85 -3.42 7.29
N VAL A 116 -17.96 -3.38 6.29
CA VAL A 116 -17.02 -4.47 6.00
C VAL A 116 -15.69 -4.21 6.71
N GLU A 117 -15.30 -5.16 7.55
CA GLU A 117 -13.98 -5.19 8.17
C GLU A 117 -13.01 -6.07 7.37
N VAL A 118 -11.85 -5.54 7.05
CA VAL A 118 -10.77 -6.27 6.37
C VAL A 118 -9.63 -6.49 7.35
N TRP A 119 -9.34 -7.74 7.68
CA TRP A 119 -8.20 -8.12 8.54
C TRP A 119 -7.03 -8.51 7.66
N VAL A 120 -5.90 -7.82 7.80
CA VAL A 120 -4.70 -8.07 6.99
C VAL A 120 -3.65 -8.74 7.86
N ILE A 121 -3.32 -9.98 7.54
CA ILE A 121 -2.25 -10.76 8.15
C ILE A 121 -1.25 -11.05 7.04
N ASP A 122 -0.23 -10.19 6.92
CA ASP A 122 0.73 -10.24 5.82
C ASP A 122 2.15 -9.98 6.33
N SER A 123 3.12 -10.75 5.81
CA SER A 123 4.54 -10.62 6.13
C SER A 123 5.31 -9.81 5.07
N HIS A 124 4.65 -9.47 3.95
CA HIS A 124 5.24 -8.62 2.92
C HIS A 124 5.43 -7.19 3.41
N ARG A 125 6.55 -6.58 2.99
CA ARG A 125 6.93 -5.19 3.27
C ARG A 125 7.41 -4.54 1.98
N PRO A 126 7.27 -3.21 1.81
CA PRO A 126 6.78 -2.23 2.79
C PRO A 126 5.24 -2.21 2.93
N TRP A 127 4.76 -1.75 4.07
CA TRP A 127 3.32 -1.54 4.29
C TRP A 127 2.78 -0.35 3.51
N ASN A 128 1.54 -0.47 3.04
CA ASN A 128 0.76 0.68 2.59
C ASN A 128 0.32 1.53 3.80
N LEU A 129 0.79 2.78 3.86
CA LEU A 129 0.51 3.69 4.97
C LEU A 129 -0.97 4.09 5.07
N GLY A 130 -1.69 4.14 3.94
CA GLY A 130 -3.14 4.35 3.90
C GLY A 130 -3.87 3.23 4.64
N ASN A 131 -3.53 1.97 4.36
CA ASN A 131 -4.11 0.83 5.09
C ASN A 131 -3.78 0.89 6.60
N VAL A 132 -2.53 1.17 6.96
CA VAL A 132 -2.06 1.14 8.35
C VAL A 132 -2.60 2.31 9.17
N PHE A 133 -2.54 3.53 8.65
CA PHE A 133 -2.84 4.75 9.40
C PHE A 133 -4.18 5.39 9.03
N GLY A 134 -4.72 5.12 7.83
CA GLY A 134 -5.98 5.67 7.33
C GLY A 134 -7.11 4.67 7.11
N GLY A 135 -6.86 3.37 7.29
CA GLY A 135 -7.83 2.31 6.98
C GLY A 135 -8.98 2.20 7.99
N PHE A 136 -9.74 3.25 8.24
CA PHE A 136 -10.94 3.24 9.08
C PHE A 136 -11.94 4.28 8.60
N PRO A 137 -13.25 4.05 8.79
CA PRO A 137 -14.26 5.04 8.43
C PRO A 137 -14.13 6.27 9.34
N LEU A 138 -14.13 7.45 8.74
CA LEU A 138 -14.19 8.70 9.48
C LEU A 138 -15.62 8.95 9.94
N GLU A 139 -15.78 9.48 11.16
CA GLU A 139 -17.07 9.96 11.62
C GLU A 139 -17.50 11.20 10.80
N PRO A 140 -18.81 11.41 10.59
CA PRO A 140 -19.30 12.52 9.79
C PRO A 140 -18.87 13.86 10.38
N GLU A 141 -18.67 14.85 9.50
CA GLU A 141 -18.30 16.19 9.93
C GLU A 141 -19.40 16.82 10.78
N THR A 142 -19.00 17.39 11.91
CA THR A 142 -19.88 18.16 12.79
C THR A 142 -19.23 19.50 13.09
N GLU A 143 -19.99 20.46 13.63
CA GLU A 143 -19.47 21.81 13.96
C GLU A 143 -18.21 21.75 14.85
N ASP A 144 -18.13 20.74 15.72
CA ASP A 144 -17.02 20.51 16.66
C ASP A 144 -15.92 19.58 16.12
N ALA A 145 -16.18 18.78 15.08
CA ALA A 145 -15.27 17.74 14.57
C ALA A 145 -14.98 17.92 13.08
N LYS A 146 -14.12 18.90 12.78
CA LYS A 146 -13.63 19.18 11.42
C LYS A 146 -12.27 18.58 11.12
N THR A 147 -11.45 18.36 12.14
CA THR A 147 -10.10 17.81 11.94
C THR A 147 -10.15 16.29 11.78
N TYR A 148 -9.17 15.75 11.05
CA TYR A 148 -9.03 14.30 10.88
C TYR A 148 -8.99 13.54 12.21
N GLN A 149 -8.26 14.07 13.20
CA GLN A 149 -8.17 13.48 14.53
C GLN A 149 -9.53 13.50 15.27
N ALA A 150 -10.31 14.58 15.14
CA ALA A 150 -11.63 14.68 15.77
C ALA A 150 -12.65 13.71 15.15
N ARG A 151 -12.48 13.38 13.87
CA ARG A 151 -13.32 12.43 13.12
C ARG A 151 -12.83 10.98 13.23
N THR A 152 -11.71 10.72 13.91
CA THR A 152 -11.18 9.38 14.08
C THR A 152 -12.06 8.58 15.06
N PRO A 153 -12.41 7.31 14.75
CA PRO A 153 -13.25 6.49 15.63
C PRO A 153 -12.69 6.33 17.03
N ALA A 154 -13.58 6.29 18.03
CA ALA A 154 -13.21 6.08 19.41
C ALA A 154 -12.37 4.81 19.63
N GLY A 155 -11.23 4.96 20.31
CA GLY A 155 -10.29 3.89 20.56
C GLY A 155 -9.32 3.60 19.42
N VAL A 156 -9.21 4.50 18.44
CA VAL A 156 -8.11 4.54 17.47
C VAL A 156 -7.30 5.82 17.72
N SER A 157 -5.98 5.69 17.83
CA SER A 157 -5.06 6.82 18.05
C SER A 157 -3.90 6.74 17.07
N ALA A 158 -3.79 7.72 16.16
CA ALA A 158 -2.79 7.73 15.10
C ALA A 158 -2.70 6.39 14.33
N GLY A 159 -3.85 5.80 14.00
CA GLY A 159 -3.96 4.50 13.34
C GLY A 159 -3.80 3.27 14.24
N ARG A 160 -3.36 3.41 15.49
CA ARG A 160 -3.24 2.32 16.47
C ARG A 160 -4.59 2.01 17.13
N ILE A 161 -4.94 0.72 17.19
CA ILE A 161 -6.14 0.26 17.90
C ILE A 161 -5.85 0.11 19.40
N ASP A 162 -6.70 0.72 20.23
CA ASP A 162 -6.68 0.63 21.69
C ASP A 162 -7.72 -0.35 22.25
N ARG A 163 -7.65 -0.57 23.57
CA ARG A 163 -8.61 -1.39 24.32
C ARG A 163 -10.06 -0.87 24.25
N ALA A 164 -10.26 0.43 24.05
CA ALA A 164 -11.58 1.03 23.94
C ALA A 164 -12.25 0.82 22.57
N TYR A 165 -11.49 0.43 21.53
CA TYR A 165 -12.02 0.25 20.18
C TYR A 165 -13.17 -0.77 20.13
N LYS A 166 -14.22 -0.46 19.38
CA LYS A 166 -15.36 -1.34 19.15
C LYS A 166 -15.37 -1.78 17.68
N PRO A 167 -15.11 -3.06 17.40
CA PRO A 167 -15.25 -3.58 16.04
C PRO A 167 -16.71 -3.56 15.57
N GLY A 168 -16.91 -3.58 14.26
CA GLY A 168 -18.18 -3.69 13.55
C GLY A 168 -18.53 -2.48 12.68
N LYS A 169 -17.79 -1.37 12.77
CA LYS A 169 -18.02 -0.17 11.94
C LYS A 169 -17.41 -0.27 10.53
N GLY A 170 -16.62 -1.31 10.26
CA GLY A 170 -15.84 -1.43 9.03
C GLY A 170 -14.44 -0.81 9.16
N GLY A 171 -13.61 -1.04 8.14
CA GLY A 171 -12.23 -0.55 8.07
C GLY A 171 -11.22 -1.65 7.79
N ILE A 172 -9.98 -1.25 7.51
CA ILE A 172 -8.83 -2.11 7.28
C ILE A 172 -7.99 -2.19 8.56
N ILE A 173 -7.87 -3.40 9.11
CA ILE A 173 -7.13 -3.69 10.33
C ILE A 173 -5.92 -4.56 9.98
N VAL A 174 -4.74 -3.97 10.05
CA VAL A 174 -3.47 -4.67 9.86
C VAL A 174 -3.03 -5.32 11.18
N PHE A 175 -2.72 -6.60 11.16
CA PHE A 175 -2.19 -7.31 12.33
C PHE A 175 -0.69 -7.05 12.41
N ASP A 176 -0.30 -6.28 13.42
CA ASP A 176 1.09 -5.91 13.65
C ASP A 176 1.81 -7.03 14.42
N ASP A 177 2.90 -7.53 13.83
CA ASP A 177 3.84 -8.40 14.52
C ASP A 177 4.94 -7.60 15.23
N GLY A 178 4.82 -6.27 15.33
CA GLY A 178 5.67 -5.38 16.12
C GLY A 178 6.52 -4.45 15.26
N ASP A 179 6.61 -4.71 13.96
CA ASP A 179 7.40 -3.88 13.06
C ASP A 179 6.77 -2.49 12.85
N ILE A 180 5.44 -2.38 12.91
CA ILE A 180 4.76 -1.08 12.78
C ILE A 180 5.05 -0.22 14.01
N GLU A 181 4.96 -0.79 15.22
CA GLU A 181 5.26 -0.06 16.45
C GLU A 181 6.75 0.32 16.58
N ASP A 182 7.65 -0.58 16.16
CA ASP A 182 9.08 -0.41 16.38
C ASP A 182 9.76 0.44 15.28
N ASP A 183 9.40 0.25 14.01
CA ASP A 183 10.15 0.80 12.86
C ASP A 183 9.44 1.94 12.11
N LEU A 184 8.10 2.01 12.15
CA LEU A 184 7.31 2.95 11.31
C LEU A 184 7.01 4.31 11.98
N GLY A 185 7.67 4.65 13.08
CA GLY A 185 7.49 5.91 13.81
C GLY A 185 7.60 7.16 12.91
N PRO A 186 8.69 7.35 12.15
CA PRO A 186 8.84 8.52 11.26
C PRO A 186 7.78 8.60 10.17
N GLN A 187 7.40 7.45 9.58
CA GLN A 187 6.40 7.35 8.53
C GLN A 187 5.01 7.69 9.07
N LYS A 188 4.70 7.25 10.29
CA LYS A 188 3.48 7.63 11.01
C LYS A 188 3.43 9.14 11.21
N ASP A 189 4.49 9.74 11.75
CA ASP A 189 4.50 11.17 12.06
C ASP A 189 4.37 12.01 10.78
N ALA A 190 5.07 11.61 9.70
CA ALA A 190 4.94 12.25 8.39
C ALA A 190 3.54 12.10 7.80
N TYR A 191 2.93 10.91 7.90
CA TYR A 191 1.58 10.66 7.42
C TYR A 191 0.54 11.51 8.17
N MET A 192 0.62 11.55 9.50
CA MET A 192 -0.30 12.35 10.31
C MET A 192 -0.16 13.84 10.01
N ALA A 193 1.06 14.34 9.83
CA ALA A 193 1.30 15.73 9.48
C ALA A 193 0.69 16.09 8.11
N LEU A 194 0.82 15.21 7.11
CA LEU A 194 0.24 15.42 5.78
C LEU A 194 -1.29 15.42 5.80
N VAL A 195 -1.90 14.52 6.58
CA VAL A 195 -3.36 14.42 6.66
C VAL A 195 -3.98 15.58 7.47
N GLU A 196 -3.22 16.17 8.38
CA GLU A 196 -3.67 17.35 9.15
C GLU A 196 -3.45 18.67 8.41
N MET A 197 -2.65 18.68 7.33
CA MET A 197 -2.49 19.87 6.51
C MET A 197 -3.84 20.26 5.87
N PRO A 198 -4.26 21.53 5.99
CA PRO A 198 -5.42 22.01 5.25
C PRO A 198 -5.14 21.95 3.75
N ASP A 199 -6.17 21.62 2.97
CA ASP A 199 -6.11 21.73 1.52
C ASP A 199 -5.82 23.19 1.18
N ILE A 200 -4.71 23.43 0.49
CA ILE A 200 -4.39 24.75 -0.04
C ILE A 200 -5.35 24.94 -1.21
N GLU A 201 -6.36 25.78 -1.03
CA GLU A 201 -7.13 26.29 -2.16
C GLU A 201 -6.12 26.99 -3.08
N ASP A 202 -5.91 26.40 -4.27
CA ASP A 202 -5.13 27.04 -5.33
C ASP A 202 -5.94 28.25 -5.80
N ASP A 203 -5.71 29.39 -5.14
CA ASP A 203 -6.42 30.65 -5.35
C ASP A 203 -6.18 31.25 -6.76
N GLY A 204 -5.58 30.50 -7.69
CA GLY A 204 -5.37 30.92 -9.08
C GLY A 204 -4.55 32.19 -9.21
N GLN A 205 -3.84 32.60 -8.16
CA GLN A 205 -2.86 33.67 -8.24
C GLN A 205 -1.64 33.08 -8.93
N ASP A 206 -1.61 33.23 -10.25
CA ASP A 206 -0.39 33.16 -11.04
C ASP A 206 0.72 33.81 -10.20
N LEU A 207 1.73 33.01 -9.83
CA LEU A 207 2.95 33.53 -9.23
C LEU A 207 3.65 34.35 -10.31
N ASP A 208 3.16 35.57 -10.51
CA ASP A 208 3.68 36.56 -11.43
C ASP A 208 5.11 36.86 -10.99
N ASP A 209 5.97 36.72 -11.98
CA ASP A 209 7.42 36.78 -11.93
C ASP A 209 7.81 38.18 -11.43
N SER A 210 7.97 38.35 -10.11
CA SER A 210 8.44 39.60 -9.54
C SER A 210 9.96 39.69 -9.66
N ASP A 211 10.43 39.83 -10.91
CA ASP A 211 11.70 40.46 -11.23
C ASP A 211 11.65 41.91 -10.72
N SER A 212 12.09 42.11 -9.48
CA SER A 212 12.37 43.44 -8.94
C SER A 212 13.87 43.73 -9.06
N GLU A 213 14.27 44.09 -10.28
CA GLU A 213 15.52 44.81 -10.55
C GLU A 213 15.50 46.11 -9.73
N SER A 214 16.28 46.16 -8.64
CA SER A 214 16.55 47.38 -7.89
C SER A 214 18.01 47.76 -8.07
N GLU A 215 18.25 48.74 -8.94
CA GLU A 215 19.52 49.46 -8.98
C GLU A 215 19.57 50.48 -7.86
N SER A 216 20.55 50.35 -6.97
CA SER A 216 21.11 51.48 -6.22
C SER A 216 22.55 51.17 -5.81
N GLU A 217 23.42 52.10 -6.20
CA GLU A 217 24.89 52.07 -6.19
C GLU A 217 25.50 52.10 -4.76
N ASP A 218 26.55 51.30 -4.61
CA ASP A 218 27.78 51.44 -3.80
C ASP A 218 27.72 51.77 -2.29
N GLU A 219 28.12 50.79 -1.45
CA GLU A 219 29.32 50.90 -0.59
C GLU A 219 29.90 49.50 -0.25
N ASP A 220 31.23 49.41 -0.24
CA ASP A 220 32.09 48.23 -0.31
C ASP A 220 32.06 47.24 0.86
N VAL A 221 31.79 45.95 0.61
CA VAL A 221 32.47 44.81 1.27
C VAL A 221 32.67 43.63 0.30
N ARG A 222 33.94 43.22 0.19
CA ARG A 222 34.52 42.25 -0.75
C ARG A 222 34.09 40.79 -0.50
N GLY A 223 33.80 40.05 -1.58
CA GLY A 223 33.96 38.58 -1.63
C GLY A 223 32.87 37.82 -2.39
N SER A 224 32.98 37.77 -3.72
CA SER A 224 32.05 37.22 -4.71
C SER A 224 31.46 35.82 -4.42
N ALA A 225 30.12 35.73 -4.46
CA ALA A 225 29.37 34.49 -4.72
C ALA A 225 29.25 34.23 -6.24
N PRO A 226 29.12 32.97 -6.68
CA PRO A 226 29.24 32.57 -8.09
C PRO A 226 27.94 32.79 -8.87
N ARG A 227 28.04 33.29 -10.13
CA ARG A 227 26.92 33.31 -11.09
C ARG A 227 26.99 32.12 -12.04
N ALA A 228 25.81 31.58 -12.34
CA ALA A 228 25.58 30.42 -13.19
C ALA A 228 25.84 30.69 -14.67
N GLY A 229 26.14 29.62 -15.42
CA GLY A 229 26.17 29.63 -16.88
C GLY A 229 27.54 29.36 -17.49
N GLN A 230 28.13 28.18 -17.23
CA GLN A 230 29.23 27.69 -18.06
C GLN A 230 28.95 26.31 -18.64
N LYS A 231 28.93 26.34 -19.98
CA LYS A 231 28.81 25.23 -20.91
C LYS A 231 29.81 24.12 -20.57
N ARG A 232 29.35 22.87 -20.73
CA ARG A 232 30.12 21.63 -20.63
C ARG A 232 31.50 21.79 -21.29
N LYS A 233 32.58 21.55 -20.53
CA LYS A 233 33.94 21.43 -21.07
C LYS A 233 33.99 20.22 -22.00
N SER A 234 33.97 20.52 -23.30
CA SER A 234 34.49 19.66 -24.36
C SER A 234 35.99 19.48 -24.16
N TRP A 235 36.45 18.24 -24.10
CA TRP A 235 37.88 17.93 -24.19
C TRP A 235 38.31 17.95 -25.66
N SER A 236 39.13 18.96 -25.99
CA SER A 236 40.04 19.01 -27.15
C SER A 236 41.37 19.50 -26.56
N GLY A 237 42.48 18.77 -26.62
CA GLY A 237 43.08 18.20 -27.82
C GLY A 237 44.17 19.18 -28.27
N GLN A 238 45.39 19.02 -27.74
CA GLN A 238 46.62 19.57 -28.31
C GLN A 238 47.81 18.81 -27.72
N ASP A 239 48.58 18.21 -28.61
CA ASP A 239 49.79 17.41 -28.43
C ASP A 239 50.97 18.24 -27.92
N ASP A 240 51.91 17.59 -27.22
CA ASP A 240 53.34 17.62 -27.56
C ASP A 240 54.10 16.49 -26.83
N ASP A 241 55.03 15.90 -27.58
CA ASP A 241 55.72 14.62 -27.42
C ASP A 241 56.71 14.51 -26.24
N GLU A 242 56.95 13.26 -25.77
CA GLU A 242 58.24 12.53 -25.87
C GLU A 242 58.43 11.44 -24.79
N SER A 243 58.72 10.22 -25.27
CA SER A 243 59.60 9.16 -24.69
C SER A 243 59.04 8.04 -23.77
N GLU A 244 58.96 6.86 -24.40
CA GLU A 244 59.51 5.53 -24.01
C GLU A 244 58.89 4.66 -22.87
N ASP A 245 58.62 3.40 -23.30
CA ASP A 245 58.66 2.11 -22.59
C ASP A 245 57.40 1.44 -21.98
N GLU A 246 57.03 0.36 -22.70
CA GLU A 246 56.67 -1.02 -22.29
C GLU A 246 55.51 -1.31 -21.30
N ASP A 247 54.53 -2.03 -21.89
CA ASP A 247 53.84 -3.21 -21.37
C ASP A 247 52.64 -3.14 -20.38
N GLU A 248 51.60 -3.87 -20.83
CA GLU A 248 50.57 -4.62 -20.12
C GLU A 248 49.22 -3.97 -19.67
N ASP A 249 48.16 -4.62 -20.18
CA ASP A 249 46.82 -4.81 -19.63
C ASP A 249 45.75 -3.71 -19.66
N ARG A 250 45.02 -3.66 -20.79
CA ARG A 250 43.66 -3.10 -20.88
C ARG A 250 42.61 -4.22 -21.04
N PRO A 251 41.60 -4.34 -20.17
CA PRO A 251 40.66 -5.46 -20.20
C PRO A 251 39.68 -5.41 -21.38
N ARG A 252 39.47 -6.57 -22.01
CA ARG A 252 38.61 -6.80 -23.19
C ARG A 252 37.11 -6.61 -22.88
N GLN A 253 36.48 -5.70 -23.61
CA GLN A 253 35.03 -5.45 -23.58
C GLN A 253 34.26 -6.51 -24.39
N ARG A 254 33.48 -7.38 -23.73
CA ARG A 254 32.66 -8.43 -24.37
C ARG A 254 31.43 -7.83 -25.07
N ARG A 255 31.38 -7.95 -26.40
CA ARG A 255 30.20 -7.66 -27.24
C ARG A 255 29.11 -8.74 -27.06
N ARG A 256 27.88 -8.31 -26.80
CA ARG A 256 26.65 -9.13 -26.86
C ARG A 256 26.31 -9.43 -28.32
N SER A 257 25.98 -10.69 -28.63
CA SER A 257 25.50 -11.09 -29.96
C SER A 257 24.07 -11.64 -29.85
N ASN A 258 23.13 -10.99 -30.52
CA ASN A 258 21.83 -11.53 -30.86
C ASN A 258 22.01 -12.56 -31.98
N SER A 259 21.27 -13.67 -31.94
CA SER A 259 20.98 -14.45 -33.15
C SER A 259 19.53 -14.89 -33.15
N VAL A 260 18.87 -14.64 -34.27
CA VAL A 260 17.47 -14.91 -34.57
C VAL A 260 17.43 -15.70 -35.88
N ARG A 261 16.65 -16.79 -35.87
CA ARG A 261 16.12 -17.61 -37.00
C ARG A 261 17.17 -18.48 -37.72
N ILE A 262 16.86 -19.69 -38.20
CA ILE A 262 15.79 -20.04 -39.15
C ILE A 262 15.37 -21.53 -38.98
N PHE A 263 14.09 -21.77 -39.29
CA PHE A 263 13.38 -23.05 -39.44
C PHE A 263 14.00 -24.01 -40.47
N ASP A 264 13.87 -25.32 -40.24
CA ASP A 264 13.53 -26.22 -41.35
C ASP A 264 12.70 -27.46 -40.92
N LYS A 265 11.82 -27.85 -41.83
CA LYS A 265 10.76 -28.88 -41.75
C LYS A 265 11.32 -30.30 -41.92
N LEU A 266 10.70 -31.32 -41.30
CA LEU A 266 10.15 -32.50 -42.02
C LEU A 266 9.35 -33.51 -41.14
N ALA A 267 8.24 -33.98 -41.72
CA ALA A 267 7.59 -35.31 -41.65
C ALA A 267 7.18 -35.90 -40.27
N ILE A 268 5.87 -36.01 -39.96
CA ILE A 268 4.94 -37.09 -40.34
C ILE A 268 5.37 -38.48 -39.84
N SER A 269 4.69 -38.99 -38.80
CA SER A 269 4.30 -40.41 -38.72
C SER A 269 3.17 -40.59 -37.70
N LYS A 270 2.07 -41.16 -38.19
CA LYS A 270 0.90 -41.64 -37.45
C LYS A 270 1.30 -42.69 -36.40
N PHE A 271 0.63 -42.72 -35.26
CA PHE A 271 0.29 -43.99 -34.60
C PHE A 271 -1.15 -43.94 -34.09
N HIS A 272 -1.86 -45.01 -34.40
CA HIS A 272 -3.28 -45.27 -34.22
C HIS A 272 -3.43 -46.23 -33.03
N THR A 273 -4.50 -46.04 -32.25
CA THR A 273 -5.31 -47.06 -31.51
C THR A 273 -4.61 -48.11 -30.63
N CYS A 274 -4.93 -48.08 -29.33
CA CYS A 274 -6.01 -48.89 -28.72
C CYS A 274 -6.62 -48.10 -27.54
#